data_AF-A0A941UQI9-F1
#
_entry.id   AF-A0A941UQI9-F1
#
_cell.length_a   1.000
_cell.length_b   1.000
_cell.length_c   1.000
_cell.angle_alpha   90.00
_cell.angle_beta   90.00
_cell.angle_gamma   90.00
#
_symmetry.space_group_name_H-M   'P 1'
#
loop_
_entity.id
_entity.type
_entity.pdbx_description
1 polymer ?
#
loop_
_entity_poly.entity_id
_entity_poly.type
_entity_poly.pdbx_seq_one_letter_code
_entity_poly.pdbx_strand_id
1 'polypeptide(L)'
;MTYTVEQHIALKRVSDIAPSPDGRWLAVAVQRLDRDGVKYVSDLWKVPTDGSPATQLTRGDSKDTSPGFRHDGALCFLSNRQPNEVKADEDADKRMQVWCLPAEGGEPAMLTDEPLGVEG
;
A
#
# COMPACT_ATOMS: atom_id res chain seq x y z
N MET A 1 22.84 0.67 -24.40
CA MET A 1 21.47 0.47 -23.89
C MET A 1 20.94 1.86 -23.55
N THR A 2 19.95 2.37 -24.29
CA THR A 2 19.41 3.73 -24.04
C THR A 2 18.26 3.63 -23.06
N TYR A 3 18.28 4.44 -22.00
CA TYR A 3 17.18 4.56 -21.05
C TYR A 3 16.05 5.40 -21.68
N THR A 4 14.86 4.83 -21.81
CA THR A 4 13.74 5.49 -22.50
C THR A 4 12.76 6.15 -21.53
N VAL A 5 11.89 7.01 -22.04
CA VAL A 5 10.82 7.65 -21.25
C VAL A 5 9.86 6.61 -20.69
N GLU A 6 9.54 5.57 -21.46
CA GLU A 6 8.66 4.47 -21.04
C GLU A 6 9.28 3.71 -19.86
N GLN A 7 10.60 3.46 -19.91
CA GLN A 7 11.33 2.85 -18.81
C GLN A 7 11.36 3.75 -17.57
N HIS A 8 11.38 5.08 -17.76
CA HIS A 8 11.28 6.03 -16.67
C HIS A 8 9.90 6.04 -16.01
N ILE A 9 8.83 6.04 -16.81
CA ILE A 9 7.45 6.02 -16.31
C ILE A 9 7.17 4.71 -15.56
N ALA A 10 7.64 3.57 -16.08
CA ALA A 10 7.44 2.25 -15.50
C ALA A 10 8.33 1.94 -14.28
N LEU A 11 9.28 2.81 -13.95
CA LEU A 11 10.17 2.61 -12.81
C LEU A 11 9.35 2.57 -11.50
N LYS A 12 9.53 1.49 -10.73
CA LYS A 12 8.93 1.37 -9.39
C LYS A 12 9.58 2.35 -8.43
N ARG A 13 8.78 2.93 -7.53
CA ARG A 13 9.24 3.95 -6.57
C ARG A 13 8.85 3.56 -5.16
N VAL A 14 9.75 3.76 -4.22
CA VAL A 14 9.42 3.69 -2.79
C VAL A 14 8.84 5.05 -2.39
N SER A 15 7.63 5.07 -1.83
CA SER A 15 7.01 6.31 -1.32
C SER A 15 7.14 6.44 0.18
N ASP A 16 6.91 5.35 0.92
CA ASP A 16 6.80 5.36 2.37
C ASP A 16 7.46 4.12 2.99
N ILE A 17 7.92 4.26 4.23
CA ILE A 17 8.54 3.19 5.01
C ILE A 17 8.09 3.25 6.47
N ALA A 18 7.91 2.09 7.10
CA ALA A 18 7.69 1.98 8.54
C ALA A 18 8.43 0.77 9.11
N PRO A 19 9.23 0.93 10.19
CA PRO A 19 9.87 -0.19 10.85
C PRO A 19 8.88 -0.99 11.71
N SER A 20 9.00 -2.32 11.70
CA SER A 20 8.25 -3.18 12.59
C SER A 20 8.62 -2.92 14.06
N PRO A 21 7.70 -3.15 15.03
CA PRO A 21 7.99 -2.91 16.44
C PRO A 21 9.19 -3.73 16.97
N ASP A 22 9.42 -4.91 16.40
CA ASP A 22 10.54 -5.79 16.72
C ASP A 22 11.83 -5.48 15.95
N GLY A 23 11.82 -4.50 15.04
CA GLY A 23 12.96 -4.08 14.23
C GLY A 23 13.45 -5.11 13.21
N ARG A 24 12.74 -6.23 13.02
CA ARG A 24 13.18 -7.32 12.12
C ARG A 24 12.83 -7.09 10.66
N TRP A 25 11.92 -6.15 10.37
CA TRP A 25 11.52 -5.86 9.00
C TRP A 25 10.93 -4.45 8.85
N LEU A 26 10.83 -3.99 7.61
CA LEU A 26 10.19 -2.74 7.22
C LEU A 26 8.94 -3.03 6.39
N ALA A 27 7.85 -2.34 6.67
CA ALA A 27 6.76 -2.19 5.72
C ALA A 27 7.14 -1.07 4.73
N VAL A 28 7.11 -1.37 3.44
CA VAL A 28 7.55 -0.44 2.38
C VAL A 28 6.44 -0.31 1.34
N ALA A 29 5.99 0.92 1.10
CA ALA A 29 5.04 1.21 0.04
C ALA A 29 5.80 1.38 -1.28
N VAL A 30 5.45 0.55 -2.27
CA VAL A 30 6.07 0.54 -3.60
C VAL A 30 5.03 0.90 -4.64
N GLN A 31 5.17 2.09 -5.23
CA GLN A 31 4.37 2.55 -6.34
C GLN A 31 4.81 1.87 -7.64
N ARG A 32 3.83 1.47 -8.45
CA ARG A 32 4.00 0.90 -9.79
C ARG A 32 2.86 1.34 -10.70
N LEU A 33 3.01 1.14 -12.00
CA LEU A 33 1.87 1.17 -12.89
C LEU A 33 0.91 0.01 -12.59
N ASP A 34 -0.38 0.26 -12.80
CA ASP A 34 -1.41 -0.77 -12.86
C ASP A 34 -1.18 -1.70 -14.06
N ARG A 35 -2.05 -2.70 -14.20
CA ARG A 35 -1.90 -3.72 -15.25
C ARG A 35 -1.99 -3.13 -16.67
N ASP A 36 -2.80 -2.08 -16.84
CA ASP A 36 -3.04 -1.44 -18.13
C ASP A 36 -2.02 -0.34 -18.45
N GLY A 37 -1.18 0.04 -17.48
CA GLY A 37 -0.16 1.07 -17.66
C GLY A 37 -0.71 2.50 -17.64
N VAL A 38 -1.92 2.69 -17.10
CA VAL A 38 -2.67 3.96 -17.18
C VAL A 38 -2.66 4.71 -15.86
N LYS A 39 -2.65 3.99 -14.72
CA LYS A 39 -2.66 4.59 -13.39
C LYS A 39 -1.48 4.12 -12.55
N TYR A 40 -1.07 4.96 -11.60
CA TYR A 40 -0.18 4.53 -10.52
C TYR A 40 -0.98 3.98 -9.36
N VAL A 41 -0.58 2.78 -8.94
CA VAL A 41 -1.07 2.05 -7.76
C VAL A 41 0.11 1.74 -6.85
N SER A 42 -0.14 1.35 -5.62
CA SER A 42 0.94 1.02 -4.67
C SER A 42 0.60 -0.19 -3.85
N ASP A 43 1.60 -1.04 -3.67
CA ASP A 43 1.51 -2.23 -2.85
C ASP A 43 2.46 -2.10 -1.66
N LEU A 44 2.09 -2.70 -0.54
CA LEU A 44 2.98 -2.82 0.62
C LEU A 44 3.84 -4.08 0.51
N TRP A 45 5.09 -3.94 0.91
CA TRP A 45 6.09 -5.01 0.95
C TRP A 45 6.66 -5.14 2.35
N LYS A 46 6.84 -6.37 2.80
CA LYS A 46 7.66 -6.73 3.96
C LYS A 46 9.10 -6.90 3.49
N VAL A 47 9.98 -6.03 3.97
CA VAL A 47 11.41 -6.06 3.67
C VAL A 47 12.19 -6.43 4.94
N PRO A 48 12.71 -7.65 5.04
CA PRO A 48 13.53 -8.08 6.18
C PRO A 48 14.80 -7.23 6.36
N THR A 49 15.18 -6.93 7.60
CA THR A 49 16.40 -6.14 7.89
C THR A 49 17.69 -6.97 7.82
N ASP A 50 17.58 -8.30 7.81
CA ASP A 50 18.69 -9.24 7.64
C ASP A 50 19.11 -9.44 6.17
N GLY A 51 18.45 -8.76 5.24
CA GLY A 51 18.72 -8.87 3.80
C GLY A 51 18.08 -10.09 3.12
N SER A 52 17.27 -10.87 3.84
CA SER A 52 16.48 -11.93 3.21
C SER A 52 15.41 -11.36 2.26
N PRO A 53 14.89 -12.18 1.31
CA PRO A 53 14.03 -11.67 0.25
C PRO A 53 12.77 -10.97 0.76
N ALA A 54 12.43 -9.84 0.12
CA ALA A 54 11.20 -9.11 0.40
C ALA A 54 9.96 -9.92 -0.04
N THR A 55 8.89 -9.82 0.73
CA THR A 55 7.60 -10.47 0.44
C THR A 55 6.52 -9.40 0.27
N GLN A 56 5.75 -9.50 -0.80
CA GLN A 56 4.62 -8.59 -1.04
C GLN A 56 3.46 -8.90 -0.09
N LEU A 57 2.93 -7.87 0.59
CA LEU A 57 1.84 -7.97 1.55
C LEU A 57 0.48 -7.66 0.94
N THR A 58 0.41 -6.68 0.04
CA THR A 58 -0.84 -6.29 -0.61
C THR A 58 -0.73 -6.34 -2.14
N ARG A 59 -1.87 -6.48 -2.80
CA ARG A 59 -1.99 -6.58 -4.26
C ARG A 59 -3.31 -5.98 -4.69
N GLY A 60 -3.33 -5.40 -5.88
CA GLY A 60 -4.55 -4.97 -6.55
C GLY A 60 -4.35 -3.67 -7.31
N ASP A 61 -5.47 -3.01 -7.57
CA ASP A 61 -5.52 -1.71 -8.25
C ASP A 61 -5.75 -0.55 -7.26
N SER A 62 -5.57 -0.80 -5.96
CA SER A 62 -5.61 0.22 -4.91
C SER A 62 -4.24 0.88 -4.72
N LYS A 63 -4.26 2.06 -4.12
CA LYS A 63 -3.08 2.75 -3.59
C LYS A 63 -2.99 2.43 -2.11
N ASP A 64 -2.10 1.53 -1.73
CA ASP A 64 -1.79 1.26 -0.33
C ASP A 64 -0.54 2.08 0.07
N THR A 65 -0.70 3.02 1.01
CA THR A 65 0.33 4.01 1.38
C THR A 65 0.35 4.25 2.89
N SER A 66 1.31 5.08 3.36
CA SER A 66 1.40 5.51 4.76
C SER A 66 1.34 4.35 5.77
N PRO A 67 2.18 3.31 5.62
CA PRO A 67 2.20 2.19 6.55
C PRO A 67 2.59 2.66 7.96
N GLY A 68 2.02 2.04 8.98
CA GLY A 68 2.33 2.28 10.39
C GLY A 68 1.94 1.07 11.24
N PHE A 69 2.74 0.77 12.26
CA PHE A 69 2.48 -0.36 13.14
C PHE A 69 1.73 0.07 14.39
N ARG A 70 0.71 -0.73 14.73
CA ARG A 70 0.06 -0.68 16.03
C ARG A 70 0.89 -1.50 17.04
N HIS A 71 0.74 -1.20 18.33
CA HIS A 71 1.55 -1.83 19.40
C HIS A 71 1.40 -3.36 19.46
N ASP A 72 0.26 -3.90 19.02
CA ASP A 72 0.00 -5.34 18.92
C ASP A 72 0.64 -6.01 17.68
N GLY A 73 1.41 -5.26 16.89
CA GLY A 73 2.10 -5.75 15.71
C GLY A 73 1.25 -5.72 14.43
N ALA A 74 -0.01 -5.29 14.49
CA ALA A 74 -0.81 -5.10 13.29
C ALA A 74 -0.24 -3.96 12.42
N LEU A 75 -0.22 -4.16 11.10
CA LEU A 75 0.21 -3.16 10.14
C LEU A 75 -1.01 -2.42 9.60
N CYS A 76 -1.12 -1.14 9.93
CA CYS A 76 -2.15 -0.25 9.43
C CYS A 76 -1.62 0.63 8.29
N PHE A 77 -2.47 1.01 7.37
CA PHE A 77 -2.11 1.77 6.18
C PHE A 77 -3.35 2.47 5.60
N LEU A 78 -3.11 3.49 4.77
CA LEU A 78 -4.17 4.11 3.99
C LEU A 78 -4.39 3.33 2.70
N SER A 79 -5.65 3.06 2.35
CA SER A 79 -6.02 2.45 1.08
C SER A 79 -7.30 3.07 0.51
N ASN A 80 -7.31 3.36 -0.78
CA ASN A 80 -8.53 3.72 -1.52
C ASN A 80 -9.32 2.50 -2.00
N ARG A 81 -8.99 1.29 -1.55
CA ARG A 81 -9.79 0.11 -1.88
C ARG A 81 -11.22 0.32 -1.35
N GLN A 82 -12.19 0.20 -2.24
CA GLN A 82 -13.59 0.36 -1.90
C GLN A 82 -14.19 -1.02 -1.61
N PRO A 83 -15.05 -1.15 -0.59
CA PRO A 83 -15.96 -2.29 -0.51
C PRO A 83 -16.76 -2.38 -1.81
N ASN A 84 -17.03 -3.59 -2.28
CA ASN A 84 -17.61 -3.92 -3.60
C ASN A 84 -18.95 -3.23 -3.97
N GLU A 85 -19.49 -2.35 -3.13
CA GLU A 85 -20.82 -1.74 -3.25
C GLU A 85 -20.80 -0.24 -3.58
N VAL A 86 -19.64 0.43 -3.52
CA VAL A 86 -19.53 1.84 -3.90
C VAL A 86 -19.16 1.95 -5.38
N LYS A 87 -20.01 2.61 -6.17
CA LYS A 87 -19.65 2.92 -7.57
C LYS A 87 -18.48 3.91 -7.57
N ALA A 88 -17.46 3.61 -8.36
CA ALA A 88 -16.39 4.57 -8.62
C ALA A 88 -16.98 5.85 -9.24
N ASP A 89 -16.83 6.96 -8.54
CA ASP A 89 -17.05 8.32 -9.03
C ASP A 89 -15.69 9.02 -9.23
N GLU A 90 -15.69 10.30 -9.60
CA GLU A 90 -14.47 11.05 -9.91
C GLU A 90 -13.52 11.21 -8.71
N ASP A 91 -14.05 11.11 -7.48
CA ASP A 91 -13.29 11.27 -6.24
C ASP A 91 -12.97 9.93 -5.56
N ALA A 92 -13.34 8.80 -6.16
CA ALA A 92 -13.09 7.45 -5.63
C ALA A 92 -11.61 7.21 -5.31
N ASP A 93 -10.73 7.70 -6.18
CA ASP A 93 -9.28 7.55 -6.01
C ASP A 93 -8.69 8.40 -4.88
N LYS A 94 -9.48 9.32 -4.29
CA LYS A 94 -9.10 10.19 -3.18
C LYS A 94 -9.66 9.74 -1.83
N ARG A 95 -10.69 8.88 -1.82
CA ARG A 95 -11.32 8.36 -0.60
C ARG A 95 -10.47 7.25 0.00
N MET A 96 -9.39 7.64 0.68
CA MET A 96 -8.56 6.74 1.45
C MET A 96 -9.27 6.38 2.76
N GLN A 97 -9.17 5.13 3.19
CA GLN A 97 -9.58 4.67 4.52
C GLN A 97 -8.40 4.03 5.24
N VAL A 98 -8.46 3.93 6.56
CA VAL A 98 -7.51 3.11 7.32
C VAL A 98 -7.88 1.64 7.15
N TRP A 99 -6.91 0.85 6.73
CA TRP A 99 -6.97 -0.60 6.68
C TRP A 99 -5.87 -1.18 7.57
N CYS A 100 -6.12 -2.32 8.20
CA CYS A 100 -5.10 -3.00 9.00
C CYS A 100 -5.00 -4.48 8.67
N LEU A 101 -3.78 -4.91 8.40
CA LEU A 101 -3.36 -6.30 8.29
C LEU A 101 -3.01 -6.82 9.70
N PRO A 102 -3.64 -7.91 10.19
CA PRO A 102 -3.31 -8.48 11.50
C PRO A 102 -1.85 -8.97 11.57
N ALA A 103 -1.26 -8.97 12.78
CA ALA A 103 0.12 -9.39 13.01
C ALA A 103 0.38 -10.86 12.59
N GLU A 104 -0.62 -11.72 12.80
CA GLU A 104 -0.60 -13.14 12.42
C GLU A 104 -0.83 -13.37 10.90
N GLY A 105 -1.04 -12.28 10.14
CA GLY A 105 -1.43 -12.32 8.74
C GLY A 105 -2.94 -12.45 8.53
N GLY A 106 -3.34 -12.74 7.29
CA GLY A 106 -4.74 -12.79 6.86
C GLY A 106 -5.09 -11.65 5.91
N GLU A 107 -6.38 -11.35 5.79
CA GLU A 107 -6.86 -10.25 4.95
C GLU A 107 -6.91 -8.93 5.74
N PRO A 108 -6.54 -7.80 5.13
CA PRO A 108 -6.71 -6.49 5.74
C PRO A 108 -8.19 -6.19 6.04
N ALA A 109 -8.47 -5.70 7.24
CA ALA A 109 -9.80 -5.21 7.62
C ALA A 109 -9.85 -3.68 7.58
N MET A 110 -10.97 -3.13 7.13
CA MET A 110 -11.24 -1.69 7.12
C MET A 110 -11.57 -1.21 8.55
N LEU A 111 -10.94 -0.13 8.99
CA LEU A 111 -11.16 0.47 10.31
C LEU A 111 -11.98 1.77 10.27
N THR A 112 -11.98 2.47 9.13
CA THR A 112 -12.72 3.72 8.95
C THR A 112 -13.62 3.63 7.73
N ASP A 113 -14.76 4.34 7.78
CA ASP A 113 -15.71 4.45 6.67
C ASP A 113 -16.21 5.90 6.58
N GLU A 114 -15.26 6.82 6.43
CA GLU A 114 -15.57 8.24 6.38
C GLU A 114 -15.99 8.66 4.95
N PRO A 115 -17.11 9.38 4.75
CA PRO A 115 -17.60 9.71 3.41
C PRO A 115 -16.60 10.45 2.51
N LEU A 116 -15.72 11.25 3.10
CA LEU A 116 -14.69 12.02 2.40
C LEU A 116 -13.31 11.36 2.43
N GLY A 117 -13.19 10.19 3.08
CA GLY A 117 -11.91 9.57 3.37
C GLY A 117 -11.19 10.23 4.54
N VAL A 118 -9.98 9.72 4.79
CA VAL A 118 -9.07 10.18 5.84
C VAL A 118 -7.67 10.39 5.26
N GLU A 119 -6.91 11.27 5.90
CA GLU A 119 -5.53 11.61 5.52
C GLU A 119 -4.59 11.39 6.72
N GLY A 120 -3.29 11.22 6.46
CA GLY A 120 -2.27 10.89 7.46
C GLY A 120 -1.02 11.73 7.32
#